data_AF-X1PB66-F1
#
_entry.id   AF-X1PB66-F1
#
_cell.length_a   1.000
_cell.length_b   1.000
_cell.length_c   1.000
_cell.angle_alpha   90.00
_cell.angle_beta   90.00
_cell.angle_gamma   90.00
#
_symmetry.space_group_name_H-M   'P 1'
#
loop_
_entity.id
_entity.type
_entity.pdbx_description
1 polymer ?
#
loop_
_entity_poly.entity_id
_entity_poly.type
_entity_poly.pdbx_seq_one_letter_code
_entity_poly.pdbx_strand_id
1 'polypeptide(L)'
;RFNIKKEILCPPLTQDYGLVGTTFDYLLRFYIKYLNPKAITKQWVADSSLKLLELILEVNELLEKRKTLKNLTFVNKELVVEKLFKMLKLIEKRYAIKNHKQKIKIIKKHYQKAIKIISNAKKKYFLFLKNGQINDNLIKSTLLLAKLDPIYRAGHVTKSYNIDGKDIEDLNNLISLVNPDFFKANEICLLNPIFNRASILVGGADADLVIDDKLIDIKTTKKLQMNRNYFNQLIGYYTLYRIGGIAG
;
A
#
# COMPACT_ATOMS: atom_id res chain seq x y z
N ARG A 1 -18.81 23.00 -10.57
CA ARG A 1 -17.44 22.82 -10.03
C ARG A 1 -17.56 22.85 -8.51
N PHE A 2 -17.07 21.82 -7.80
CA PHE A 2 -17.11 21.82 -6.35
C PHE A 2 -16.21 22.96 -5.83
N ASN A 3 -16.76 23.85 -4.99
CA ASN A 3 -16.00 24.97 -4.44
C ASN A 3 -15.69 24.67 -2.97
N ILE A 4 -14.41 24.42 -2.66
CA ILE A 4 -13.95 24.29 -1.28
C ILE A 4 -13.45 25.66 -0.83
N LYS A 5 -14.12 26.27 0.15
CA LYS A 5 -13.68 27.49 0.84
C LYS A 5 -13.07 27.11 2.19
N LYS A 6 -11.89 26.50 2.16
CA LYS A 6 -11.10 26.17 3.36
C LYS A 6 -9.63 26.46 3.08
N GLU A 7 -8.86 26.59 4.15
CA GLU A 7 -7.41 26.77 4.09
C GLU A 7 -6.68 25.42 4.22
N ILE A 8 -5.48 25.35 3.68
CA ILE A 8 -4.58 24.22 3.89
C ILE A 8 -4.03 24.34 5.31
N LEU A 9 -4.34 23.37 6.17
CA LEU A 9 -3.90 23.35 7.57
C LEU A 9 -2.45 22.86 7.73
N CYS A 10 -1.99 22.03 6.81
CA CYS A 10 -0.65 21.45 6.80
C CYS A 10 -0.05 21.55 5.37
N PRO A 11 0.60 22.66 5.02
CA PRO A 11 1.27 22.78 3.73
C PRO A 11 2.43 21.77 3.64
N PRO A 12 2.63 21.11 2.49
CA PRO A 12 3.60 20.04 2.40
C PRO A 12 5.03 20.58 2.41
N LEU A 13 5.90 19.92 3.16
CA LEU A 13 7.32 20.24 3.31
C LEU A 13 8.18 19.44 2.32
N THR A 14 7.76 18.21 1.98
CA THR A 14 8.42 17.36 0.98
C THR A 14 7.90 17.59 -0.45
N GLN A 15 8.62 17.03 -1.41
CA GLN A 15 8.17 16.90 -2.81
C GLN A 15 7.73 15.47 -3.14
N ASP A 16 7.94 14.51 -2.23
CA ASP A 16 7.58 13.10 -2.40
C ASP A 16 6.10 12.84 -2.02
N TYR A 17 5.19 13.64 -2.58
CA TYR A 17 3.75 13.63 -2.24
C TYR A 17 3.10 12.24 -2.34
N GLY A 18 3.49 11.45 -3.34
CA GLY A 18 2.95 10.10 -3.54
C GLY A 18 3.38 9.12 -2.45
N LEU A 19 4.62 9.27 -1.94
CA LEU A 19 5.11 8.47 -0.83
C LEU A 19 4.40 8.85 0.47
N VAL A 20 4.27 10.16 0.75
CA VAL A 20 3.53 10.64 1.93
C VAL A 20 2.09 10.17 1.89
N GLY A 21 1.39 10.27 0.75
CA GLY A 21 0.00 9.79 0.63
C GLY A 21 -0.14 8.29 0.90
N THR A 22 0.72 7.46 0.30
CA THR A 22 0.73 6.00 0.56
C THR A 22 1.07 5.68 2.02
N THR A 23 1.95 6.46 2.62
CA THR A 23 2.36 6.25 4.01
C THR A 23 1.27 6.67 4.99
N PHE A 24 0.60 7.79 4.73
CA PHE A 24 -0.51 8.26 5.52
C PHE A 24 -1.67 7.26 5.52
N ASP A 25 -1.93 6.60 4.38
CA ASP A 25 -2.87 5.48 4.30
C ASP A 25 -2.51 4.34 5.29
N TYR A 26 -1.26 3.89 5.32
CA TYR A 26 -0.82 2.90 6.33
C TYR A 26 -1.02 3.41 7.76
N LEU A 27 -0.57 4.64 8.04
CA LEU A 27 -0.58 5.21 9.39
C LEU A 27 -2.01 5.39 9.91
N LEU A 28 -2.90 5.89 9.06
CA LEU A 28 -4.30 6.09 9.38
C LEU A 28 -5.01 4.75 9.59
N ARG A 29 -4.78 3.75 8.75
CA ARG A 29 -5.34 2.39 8.96
C ARG A 29 -4.85 1.76 10.26
N PHE A 30 -3.57 1.99 10.61
CA PHE A 30 -3.06 1.56 11.91
C PHE A 30 -3.83 2.25 13.03
N TYR A 31 -3.97 3.57 12.97
CA TYR A 31 -4.70 4.35 13.96
C TYR A 31 -6.17 3.92 14.12
N ILE A 32 -6.87 3.71 13.00
CA ILE A 32 -8.27 3.25 13.01
C ILE A 32 -8.40 1.85 13.60
N LYS A 33 -7.45 0.93 13.34
CA LYS A 33 -7.44 -0.40 13.96
C LYS A 33 -7.19 -0.34 15.47
N TYR A 34 -6.40 0.63 15.96
CA TYR A 34 -6.24 0.87 17.39
C TYR A 34 -7.56 1.37 18.01
N LEU A 35 -8.23 2.34 17.37
CA LEU A 35 -9.53 2.86 17.82
C LEU A 35 -10.63 1.79 17.80
N ASN A 36 -10.56 0.86 16.84
CA ASN A 36 -11.54 -0.20 16.63
C ASN A 36 -10.86 -1.57 16.65
N PRO A 37 -10.60 -2.17 17.83
CA PRO A 37 -9.87 -3.43 17.93
C PRO A 37 -10.50 -4.59 17.14
N LYS A 38 -11.81 -4.55 16.91
CA LYS A 38 -12.57 -5.53 16.12
C LYS A 38 -12.58 -5.26 14.60
N ALA A 39 -11.97 -4.17 14.13
CA ALA A 39 -11.96 -3.84 12.71
C ALA A 39 -11.38 -4.97 11.86
N ILE A 40 -12.03 -5.27 10.74
CA ILE A 40 -11.59 -6.29 9.77
C ILE A 40 -10.57 -5.65 8.84
N THR A 41 -9.44 -6.32 8.64
CA THR A 41 -8.29 -5.79 7.93
C THR A 41 -7.72 -6.81 6.96
N LYS A 42 -7.19 -6.34 5.83
CA LYS A 42 -6.44 -7.18 4.89
C LYS A 42 -4.94 -7.15 5.15
N GLN A 43 -4.23 -8.10 4.52
CA GLN A 43 -2.78 -8.09 4.46
C GLN A 43 -2.25 -6.78 3.88
N TRP A 44 -1.04 -6.38 4.28
CA TRP A 44 -0.42 -5.18 3.73
C TRP A 44 -0.03 -5.39 2.27
N VAL A 45 -0.06 -4.33 1.48
CA VAL A 45 0.44 -4.39 0.09
C VAL A 45 1.93 -4.74 0.10
N ALA A 46 2.68 -4.27 1.11
CA ALA A 46 4.05 -4.67 1.34
C ALA A 46 4.24 -6.20 1.53
N ASP A 47 3.31 -6.91 2.18
CA ASP A 47 3.37 -8.38 2.28
C ASP A 47 3.22 -9.02 0.89
N SER A 48 2.33 -8.46 0.06
CA SER A 48 2.16 -8.91 -1.35
C SER A 48 3.42 -8.65 -2.18
N SER A 49 4.12 -7.54 -1.93
CA SER A 49 5.42 -7.24 -2.53
C SER A 49 6.51 -8.24 -2.12
N LEU A 50 6.55 -8.64 -0.85
CA LEU A 50 7.49 -9.66 -0.37
C LEU A 50 7.24 -11.01 -1.06
N LYS A 51 5.98 -11.46 -1.09
CA LYS A 51 5.58 -12.71 -1.75
C LYS A 51 5.92 -12.70 -3.24
N LEU A 52 5.72 -11.57 -3.92
CA LEU A 52 6.10 -11.45 -5.34
C LEU A 52 7.61 -11.60 -5.55
N LEU A 53 8.43 -11.00 -4.69
CA LEU A 53 9.89 -11.14 -4.77
C LEU A 53 10.34 -12.59 -4.53
N GLU A 54 9.74 -13.27 -3.58
CA GLU A 54 9.99 -14.69 -3.29
C GLU A 54 9.69 -15.56 -4.52
N LEU A 55 8.47 -15.45 -5.06
CA LEU A 55 8.04 -16.17 -6.26
C LEU A 55 8.94 -15.90 -7.47
N ILE A 56 9.37 -14.65 -7.66
CA ILE A 56 10.31 -14.29 -8.72
C ILE A 56 11.64 -15.05 -8.59
N LEU A 57 12.17 -15.16 -7.38
CA LEU A 57 13.44 -15.86 -7.13
C LEU A 57 13.30 -17.36 -7.35
N GLU A 58 12.19 -17.95 -6.91
CA GLU A 58 11.86 -19.36 -7.16
C GLU A 58 11.73 -19.66 -8.66
N VAL A 59 10.99 -18.84 -9.39
CA VAL A 59 10.83 -18.98 -10.85
C VAL A 59 12.18 -18.87 -11.55
N ASN A 60 13.04 -17.92 -11.16
CA ASN A 60 14.37 -17.81 -11.73
C ASN A 60 15.22 -19.07 -11.50
N GLU A 61 15.19 -19.64 -10.30
CA GLU A 61 15.93 -20.86 -9.98
C GLU A 61 15.45 -22.07 -10.81
N LEU A 62 14.13 -22.20 -11.02
CA LEU A 62 13.55 -23.24 -11.87
C LEU A 62 13.99 -23.10 -13.33
N LEU A 63 13.97 -21.87 -13.86
CA LEU A 63 14.41 -21.56 -15.22
C LEU A 63 15.90 -21.89 -15.40
N GLU A 64 16.76 -21.53 -14.45
CA GLU A 64 18.20 -21.86 -14.49
C GLU A 64 18.44 -23.37 -14.49
N LYS A 65 17.63 -24.14 -13.75
CA LYS A 65 17.72 -25.60 -13.67
C LYS A 65 17.05 -26.33 -14.85
N ARG A 66 16.53 -25.60 -15.86
CA ARG A 66 15.69 -26.14 -16.96
C ARG A 66 14.55 -27.05 -16.47
N LYS A 67 14.09 -26.86 -15.23
CA LYS A 67 13.00 -27.67 -14.67
C LYS A 67 11.67 -27.15 -15.18
N THR A 68 10.76 -28.05 -15.52
CA THR A 68 9.42 -27.70 -15.98
C THR A 68 8.68 -26.89 -14.92
N LEU A 69 8.12 -25.75 -15.30
CA LEU A 69 7.24 -24.92 -14.47
C LEU A 69 5.93 -25.63 -14.06
N LYS A 70 5.73 -26.90 -14.46
CA LYS A 70 4.53 -27.71 -14.21
C LYS A 70 4.21 -27.84 -12.70
N ASN A 71 5.22 -27.86 -11.82
CA ASN A 71 5.05 -28.09 -10.38
C ASN A 71 4.78 -26.84 -9.53
N LEU A 72 4.74 -25.64 -10.11
CA LEU A 72 4.29 -24.44 -9.39
C LEU A 72 2.77 -24.52 -9.21
N THR A 73 2.30 -24.66 -7.98
CA THR A 73 0.88 -24.82 -7.59
C THR A 73 0.09 -23.50 -7.60
N PHE A 74 0.58 -22.45 -8.27
CA PHE A 74 0.03 -21.10 -8.10
C PHE A 74 -1.00 -20.71 -9.17
N VAL A 75 -2.03 -20.00 -8.71
CA VAL A 75 -3.00 -19.28 -9.54
C VAL A 75 -2.25 -18.22 -10.35
N ASN A 76 -2.26 -18.39 -11.67
CA ASN A 76 -1.78 -17.44 -12.69
C ASN A 76 -0.25 -17.29 -12.84
N LYS A 77 0.40 -18.37 -13.31
CA LYS A 77 1.84 -18.40 -13.68
C LYS A 77 2.22 -17.29 -14.67
N GLU A 78 1.35 -17.01 -15.63
CA GLU A 78 1.56 -15.99 -16.66
C GLU A 78 1.75 -14.60 -16.04
N LEU A 79 0.92 -14.23 -15.06
CA LEU A 79 1.02 -12.95 -14.38
C LEU A 79 2.36 -12.79 -13.63
N VAL A 80 2.84 -13.84 -12.96
CA VAL A 80 4.12 -13.79 -12.23
C VAL A 80 5.28 -13.62 -13.20
N VAL A 81 5.26 -14.38 -14.31
CA VAL A 81 6.28 -14.29 -15.37
C VAL A 81 6.27 -12.91 -16.03
N GLU A 82 5.09 -12.34 -16.31
CA GLU A 82 4.95 -10.97 -16.84
C GLU A 82 5.56 -9.94 -15.87
N LYS A 83 5.21 -10.02 -14.58
CA LYS A 83 5.78 -9.14 -13.55
C LYS A 83 7.29 -9.30 -13.42
N LEU A 84 7.82 -10.52 -13.54
CA LEU A 84 9.26 -10.78 -13.55
C LEU A 84 9.94 -10.07 -14.73
N PHE A 85 9.48 -10.28 -15.96
CA PHE A 85 10.05 -9.65 -17.14
C PHE A 85 9.98 -8.12 -17.07
N LYS A 86 8.85 -7.58 -16.62
CA LYS A 86 8.68 -6.14 -16.38
C LYS A 86 9.71 -5.62 -15.37
N MET A 87 9.91 -6.33 -14.26
CA MET A 87 10.88 -5.93 -13.23
C MET A 87 12.31 -5.98 -13.75
N LEU A 88 12.70 -7.03 -14.47
CA LEU A 88 14.04 -7.14 -15.07
C LEU A 88 14.32 -6.01 -16.07
N LYS A 89 13.35 -5.67 -16.93
CA LYS A 89 13.45 -4.56 -17.88
C LYS A 89 13.61 -3.21 -17.18
N LEU A 90 12.89 -3.00 -16.08
CA LEU A 90 12.99 -1.76 -15.30
C LEU A 90 14.31 -1.67 -14.53
N ILE A 91 14.82 -2.77 -13.98
CA ILE A 91 16.15 -2.81 -13.35
C ILE A 91 17.23 -2.51 -14.38
N GLU A 92 17.15 -3.10 -15.57
CA GLU A 92 18.09 -2.84 -16.66
C GLU A 92 18.13 -1.34 -17.00
N LYS A 93 16.97 -0.73 -17.24
CA LYS A 93 16.87 0.71 -17.52
C LYS A 93 17.39 1.57 -16.36
N ARG A 94 17.09 1.19 -15.11
CA ARG A 94 17.35 2.01 -13.93
C ARG A 94 18.80 1.97 -13.45
N TYR A 95 19.46 0.84 -13.62
CA TYR A 95 20.83 0.59 -13.16
C TYR A 95 21.83 0.43 -14.30
N ALA A 96 21.40 0.51 -15.56
CA ALA A 96 22.21 0.25 -16.76
C ALA A 96 22.87 -1.15 -16.75
N ILE A 97 22.18 -2.16 -16.20
CA ILE A 97 22.67 -3.53 -16.07
C ILE A 97 21.96 -4.45 -17.05
N LYS A 98 22.69 -4.96 -18.05
CA LYS A 98 22.18 -5.95 -19.01
C LYS A 98 22.26 -7.39 -18.47
N ASN A 99 23.27 -7.68 -17.65
CA ASN A 99 23.55 -9.02 -17.17
C ASN A 99 22.41 -9.57 -16.28
N HIS A 100 21.84 -10.72 -16.66
CA HIS A 100 20.73 -11.35 -15.93
C HIS A 100 21.06 -11.68 -14.47
N LYS A 101 22.22 -12.29 -14.21
CA LYS A 101 22.66 -12.65 -12.84
C LYS A 101 22.78 -11.41 -11.94
N GLN A 102 23.28 -10.29 -12.47
CA GLN A 102 23.35 -9.03 -11.72
C GLN A 102 21.96 -8.45 -11.43
N LYS A 103 21.01 -8.54 -12.38
CA LYS A 103 19.60 -8.13 -12.15
C LYS A 103 18.95 -8.97 -11.04
N ILE A 104 19.13 -10.28 -11.07
CA ILE A 104 18.65 -11.20 -10.02
C ILE A 104 19.30 -10.89 -8.67
N LYS A 105 20.60 -10.56 -8.63
CA LYS A 105 21.29 -10.13 -7.39
C LYS A 105 20.64 -8.88 -6.76
N ILE A 106 20.18 -7.93 -7.58
CA ILE A 106 19.43 -6.76 -7.11
C ILE A 106 18.09 -7.19 -6.50
N ILE A 107 17.33 -8.03 -7.20
CA ILE A 107 16.05 -8.54 -6.69
C ILE A 107 16.24 -9.26 -5.36
N LYS A 108 17.25 -10.13 -5.25
CA LYS A 108 17.59 -10.83 -3.99
C LYS A 108 17.94 -9.85 -2.87
N LYS A 109 18.63 -8.75 -3.16
CA LYS A 109 18.90 -7.68 -2.17
C LYS A 109 17.61 -7.02 -1.68
N HIS A 110 16.67 -6.74 -2.58
CA HIS A 110 15.37 -6.18 -2.21
C HIS A 110 14.51 -7.16 -1.41
N TYR A 111 14.53 -8.44 -1.75
CA TYR A 111 13.86 -9.50 -0.99
C TYR A 111 14.33 -9.52 0.47
N GLN A 112 15.65 -9.56 0.69
CA GLN A 112 16.24 -9.56 2.03
C GLN A 112 15.93 -8.27 2.83
N LYS A 113 15.86 -7.12 2.15
CA LYS A 113 15.43 -5.86 2.78
C LYS A 113 13.95 -5.89 3.15
N ALA A 114 13.09 -6.40 2.27
CA ALA A 114 11.65 -6.47 2.49
C ALA A 114 11.32 -7.31 3.73
N ILE A 115 11.97 -8.47 3.91
CA ILE A 115 11.83 -9.32 5.12
C ILE A 115 12.09 -8.50 6.39
N LYS A 116 13.24 -7.80 6.44
CA LYS A 116 13.63 -7.00 7.61
C LYS A 116 12.67 -5.85 7.86
N ILE A 117 12.27 -5.13 6.81
CA ILE A 117 11.33 -4.00 6.89
C ILE A 117 10.00 -4.46 7.45
N ILE A 118 9.41 -5.51 6.88
CA ILE A 118 8.08 -6.00 7.27
C ILE A 118 8.10 -6.56 8.69
N SER A 119 9.12 -7.36 9.04
CA SER A 119 9.27 -7.87 10.40
C SER A 119 9.37 -6.75 11.43
N ASN A 120 10.19 -5.72 11.16
CA ASN A 120 10.33 -4.58 12.07
C ASN A 120 9.03 -3.76 12.16
N ALA A 121 8.38 -3.51 11.03
CA ALA A 121 7.10 -2.80 11.00
C ALA A 121 6.02 -3.55 11.78
N LYS A 122 5.91 -4.88 11.66
CA LYS A 122 4.99 -5.71 12.45
C LYS A 122 5.25 -5.58 13.95
N LYS A 123 6.51 -5.59 14.39
CA LYS A 123 6.87 -5.37 15.81
C LYS A 123 6.44 -3.99 16.31
N LYS A 124 6.69 -2.93 15.52
CA LYS A 124 6.33 -1.55 15.90
C LYS A 124 4.83 -1.32 15.87
N TYR A 125 4.14 -1.89 14.89
CA TYR A 125 2.69 -1.87 14.82
C TYR A 125 2.04 -2.60 16.00
N PHE A 126 2.55 -3.77 16.38
CA PHE A 126 2.07 -4.49 17.56
C PHE A 126 2.26 -3.67 18.86
N LEU A 127 3.40 -3.00 19.02
CA LEU A 127 3.61 -2.10 20.16
C LEU A 127 2.62 -0.93 20.14
N PHE A 128 2.40 -0.34 18.96
CA PHE A 128 1.42 0.73 18.77
C PHE A 128 0.00 0.30 19.15
N LEU A 129 -0.45 -0.90 18.73
CA LEU A 129 -1.77 -1.41 19.10
C LEU A 129 -1.96 -1.58 20.61
N LYS A 130 -0.87 -1.69 21.39
CA LYS A 130 -0.92 -1.77 22.85
C LYS A 130 -0.96 -0.41 23.54
N ASN A 131 -0.23 0.57 23.03
CA ASN A 131 0.00 1.83 23.73
C ASN A 131 -0.65 3.06 23.07
N GLY A 132 -1.17 2.93 21.84
CA GLY A 132 -1.77 4.03 21.08
C GLY A 132 -0.80 5.12 20.63
N GLN A 133 0.51 4.97 20.85
CA GLN A 133 1.48 6.03 20.63
C GLN A 133 2.01 6.04 19.21
N ILE A 134 1.59 7.04 18.44
CA ILE A 134 2.20 7.36 17.14
C ILE A 134 3.50 8.13 17.40
N ASN A 135 4.62 7.53 16.99
CA ASN A 135 5.95 8.13 17.12
C ASN A 135 6.75 7.97 15.83
N ASP A 136 7.86 8.69 15.73
CA ASP A 136 8.74 8.67 14.56
C ASP A 136 9.20 7.27 14.14
N ASN A 137 9.35 6.32 15.08
CA ASN A 137 9.75 4.96 14.75
C ASN A 137 8.63 4.18 14.03
N LEU A 138 7.37 4.40 14.43
CA LEU A 138 6.21 3.86 13.72
C LEU A 138 6.08 4.51 12.35
N ILE A 139 6.20 5.84 12.27
CA ILE A 139 6.13 6.60 11.01
C ILE A 139 7.21 6.13 10.03
N LYS A 140 8.46 6.03 10.48
CA LYS A 140 9.57 5.46 9.67
C LYS A 140 9.26 4.05 9.18
N SER A 141 8.62 3.22 10.01
CA SER A 141 8.22 1.87 9.60
C SER A 141 7.17 1.92 8.48
N THR A 142 6.17 2.80 8.58
CA THR A 142 5.15 2.98 7.53
C THR A 142 5.74 3.54 6.23
N LEU A 143 6.71 4.47 6.30
CA LEU A 143 7.43 4.96 5.12
C LEU A 143 8.17 3.83 4.39
N LEU A 144 8.80 2.92 5.14
CA LEU A 144 9.49 1.77 4.56
C LEU A 144 8.52 0.75 3.94
N LEU A 145 7.35 0.53 4.56
CA LEU A 145 6.28 -0.28 3.95
C LEU A 145 5.82 0.33 2.62
N ALA A 146 5.53 1.63 2.61
CA ALA A 146 5.11 2.35 1.39
C ALA A 146 6.17 2.30 0.28
N LYS A 147 7.47 2.29 0.61
CA LYS A 147 8.54 2.09 -0.39
C LYS A 147 8.59 0.67 -0.99
N LEU A 148 7.91 -0.32 -0.40
CA LEU A 148 7.76 -1.67 -0.95
C LEU A 148 6.54 -1.82 -1.87
N ASP A 149 5.48 -1.04 -1.69
CA ASP A 149 4.24 -1.11 -2.47
C ASP A 149 4.43 -1.10 -4.00
N PRO A 150 5.34 -0.29 -4.59
CA PRO A 150 5.53 -0.26 -6.05
C PRO A 150 5.98 -1.60 -6.66
N ILE A 151 6.56 -2.49 -5.85
CA ILE A 151 6.97 -3.83 -6.30
C ILE A 151 5.73 -4.62 -6.72
N TYR A 152 4.71 -4.71 -5.87
CA TYR A 152 3.47 -5.39 -6.21
C TYR A 152 2.62 -4.59 -7.22
N ARG A 153 2.47 -3.27 -7.00
CA ARG A 153 1.58 -2.40 -7.79
C ARG A 153 2.08 -2.17 -9.22
N ALA A 154 3.38 -1.95 -9.39
CA ALA A 154 3.97 -1.51 -10.66
C ALA A 154 5.10 -2.42 -11.17
N GLY A 155 5.52 -3.44 -10.42
CA GLY A 155 6.57 -4.37 -10.83
C GLY A 155 7.97 -3.78 -10.75
N HIS A 156 8.23 -2.79 -9.88
CA HIS A 156 9.57 -2.21 -9.76
C HIS A 156 10.02 -2.00 -8.33
N VAL A 157 11.33 -2.14 -8.12
CA VAL A 157 12.00 -1.94 -6.84
C VAL A 157 12.44 -0.50 -6.66
N THR A 158 12.44 0.01 -5.42
CA THR A 158 12.94 1.36 -5.11
C THR A 158 14.45 1.49 -5.31
N LYS A 159 14.93 2.71 -5.65
CA LYS A 159 16.38 3.02 -5.70
C LYS A 159 17.00 3.04 -4.30
N SER A 160 16.28 3.60 -3.35
CA SER A 160 16.75 3.84 -2.00
C SER A 160 15.64 3.61 -0.98
N TYR A 161 16.05 3.22 0.22
CA TYR A 161 15.18 3.10 1.40
C TYR A 161 15.46 4.23 2.41
N ASN A 162 16.22 5.25 2.00
CA ASN A 162 16.43 6.44 2.82
C ASN A 162 15.10 7.15 3.05
N ILE A 163 14.98 7.74 4.23
CA ILE A 163 13.83 8.48 4.70
C ILE A 163 14.26 9.93 4.86
N ASP A 164 13.50 10.85 4.28
CA ASP A 164 13.67 12.28 4.53
C ASP A 164 12.98 12.67 5.84
N GLY A 165 13.60 13.55 6.62
CA GLY A 165 12.98 14.11 7.83
C GLY A 165 11.70 14.89 7.52
N LYS A 166 11.63 15.54 6.34
CA LYS A 166 10.44 16.27 5.89
C LYS A 166 9.25 15.36 5.64
N ASP A 167 9.48 14.13 5.19
CA ASP A 167 8.40 13.13 5.02
C ASP A 167 7.80 12.76 6.39
N ILE A 168 8.64 12.66 7.43
CA ILE A 168 8.20 12.36 8.81
C ILE A 168 7.41 13.54 9.37
N GLU A 169 7.89 14.76 9.18
CA GLU A 169 7.23 15.98 9.64
C GLU A 169 5.87 16.17 8.98
N ASP A 170 5.78 15.98 7.65
CA ASP A 170 4.50 16.01 6.94
C ASP A 170 3.51 14.98 7.48
N LEU A 171 3.97 13.76 7.79
CA LEU A 171 3.13 12.71 8.35
C LEU A 171 2.67 13.01 9.79
N ASN A 172 3.54 13.57 10.62
CA ASN A 172 3.19 14.06 11.96
C ASN A 172 2.14 15.17 11.89
N ASN A 173 2.29 16.12 10.96
CA ASN A 173 1.33 17.21 10.75
C ASN A 173 -0.02 16.70 10.24
N LEU A 174 -0.03 15.73 9.32
CA LEU A 174 -1.28 15.14 8.82
C LEU A 174 -2.01 14.34 9.90
N ILE A 175 -1.30 13.51 10.66
CA ILE A 175 -1.93 12.61 11.64
C ILE A 175 -2.43 13.37 12.88
N SER A 176 -1.77 14.47 13.27
CA SER A 176 -2.20 15.30 14.40
C SER A 176 -3.53 16.01 14.16
N LEU A 177 -3.92 16.21 12.90
CA LEU A 177 -5.20 16.80 12.49
C LEU A 177 -6.35 15.79 12.40
N VAL A 178 -6.07 14.49 12.58
CA VAL A 178 -7.09 13.45 12.51
C VAL A 178 -7.96 13.50 13.77
N ASN A 179 -9.24 13.81 13.61
CA ASN A 179 -10.21 13.70 14.68
C ASN A 179 -10.62 12.23 14.88
N PRO A 180 -10.32 11.59 16.02
CA PRO A 180 -10.64 10.19 16.27
C PRO A 180 -12.15 9.90 16.26
N ASP A 181 -13.00 10.86 16.58
CA ASP A 181 -14.45 10.64 16.66
C ASP A 181 -15.08 10.36 15.28
N PHE A 182 -14.44 10.79 14.18
CA PHE A 182 -14.88 10.44 12.84
C PHE A 182 -14.65 8.96 12.48
N PHE A 183 -13.82 8.26 13.26
CA PHE A 183 -13.38 6.91 12.92
C PHE A 183 -13.74 5.85 13.96
N LYS A 184 -14.48 6.19 15.02
CA LYS A 184 -15.03 5.22 15.97
C LYS A 184 -16.27 4.54 15.37
N ALA A 185 -16.25 3.22 15.30
CA ALA A 185 -17.37 2.41 14.83
C ALA A 185 -18.23 1.94 15.99
N ASN A 186 -19.55 1.84 15.77
CA ASN A 186 -20.47 1.25 16.72
C ASN A 186 -20.58 -0.27 16.50
N GLU A 187 -20.66 -0.69 15.25
CA GLU A 187 -20.91 -2.09 14.87
C GLU A 187 -19.81 -2.65 13.97
N ILE A 188 -19.52 -1.98 12.86
CA ILE A 188 -18.65 -2.53 11.81
C ILE A 188 -17.59 -1.52 11.37
N CYS A 189 -16.36 -2.02 11.23
CA CYS A 189 -15.24 -1.26 10.69
C CYS A 189 -14.45 -2.16 9.75
N LEU A 190 -14.45 -1.83 8.46
CA LEU A 190 -13.72 -2.54 7.41
C LEU A 190 -12.61 -1.63 6.89
N LEU A 191 -11.36 -2.11 6.92
CA LEU A 191 -10.19 -1.42 6.36
C LEU A 191 -9.83 -2.05 5.01
N ASN A 192 -9.81 -1.24 3.96
CA ASN A 192 -9.66 -1.64 2.55
C ASN A 192 -10.68 -2.70 2.08
N PRO A 193 -11.99 -2.50 2.32
CA PRO A 193 -12.99 -3.43 1.82
C PRO A 193 -13.03 -3.48 0.29
N ILE A 194 -13.44 -4.63 -0.24
CA ILE A 194 -13.70 -4.84 -1.67
C ILE A 194 -15.20 -5.06 -1.90
N PHE A 195 -15.59 -4.99 -3.16
CA PHE A 195 -16.96 -5.21 -3.63
C PHE A 195 -17.12 -6.61 -4.26
N ASN A 196 -16.48 -7.62 -3.66
CA ASN A 196 -16.49 -9.02 -4.11
C ASN A 196 -16.19 -9.16 -5.63
N ARG A 197 -17.04 -9.89 -6.36
CA ARG A 197 -16.90 -10.08 -7.81
C ARG A 197 -16.94 -8.76 -8.58
N ALA A 198 -17.65 -7.74 -8.09
CA ALA A 198 -17.73 -6.45 -8.76
C ALA A 198 -16.38 -5.73 -8.80
N SER A 199 -15.54 -5.88 -7.77
CA SER A 199 -14.15 -5.39 -7.81
C SER A 199 -13.36 -6.01 -8.94
N ILE A 200 -13.57 -7.30 -9.24
CA ILE A 200 -12.86 -8.02 -10.30
C ILE A 200 -13.28 -7.49 -11.68
N LEU A 201 -14.58 -7.19 -11.87
CA LEU A 201 -15.13 -6.67 -13.13
C LEU A 201 -14.46 -5.38 -13.61
N VAL A 202 -13.90 -4.59 -12.69
CA VAL A 202 -13.24 -3.30 -12.99
C VAL A 202 -11.71 -3.36 -12.83
N GLY A 203 -11.13 -4.56 -12.76
CA GLY A 203 -9.67 -4.74 -12.66
C GLY A 203 -9.09 -4.55 -11.25
N GLY A 204 -9.95 -4.52 -10.22
CA GLY A 204 -9.57 -4.38 -8.81
C GLY A 204 -9.93 -3.00 -8.27
N ALA A 205 -11.02 -2.93 -7.51
CA ALA A 205 -11.43 -1.74 -6.76
C ALA A 205 -11.60 -2.07 -5.27
N ASP A 206 -11.11 -1.20 -4.42
CA ASP A 206 -11.24 -1.22 -2.97
C ASP A 206 -11.49 0.20 -2.46
N ALA A 207 -12.44 0.36 -1.54
CA ALA A 207 -12.61 1.62 -0.82
C ALA A 207 -11.61 1.68 0.33
N ASP A 208 -11.30 2.86 0.86
CA ASP A 208 -10.37 2.97 1.98
C ASP A 208 -10.99 2.43 3.27
N LEU A 209 -12.24 2.83 3.56
CA LEU A 209 -12.92 2.41 4.79
C LEU A 209 -14.43 2.21 4.56
N VAL A 210 -14.99 1.29 5.35
CA VAL A 210 -16.40 1.33 5.71
C VAL A 210 -16.54 1.30 7.22
N ILE A 211 -17.27 2.26 7.77
CA ILE A 211 -17.53 2.40 9.21
C ILE A 211 -19.04 2.54 9.37
N ASP A 212 -19.67 1.55 10.01
CA ASP A 212 -21.12 1.44 10.16
C ASP A 212 -21.81 1.60 8.79
N ASP A 213 -22.56 2.68 8.59
CA ASP A 213 -23.29 3.03 7.38
C ASP A 213 -22.52 3.92 6.39
N LYS A 214 -21.25 4.27 6.70
CA LYS A 214 -20.45 5.22 5.93
C LYS A 214 -19.41 4.51 5.07
N LEU A 215 -19.39 4.86 3.79
CA LEU A 215 -18.30 4.54 2.87
C LEU A 215 -17.39 5.75 2.69
N ILE A 216 -16.11 5.56 2.96
CA ILE A 216 -15.14 6.66 3.05
C ILE A 216 -13.96 6.38 2.11
N ASP A 217 -13.59 7.41 1.36
CA ASP A 217 -12.40 7.47 0.52
C ASP A 217 -11.60 8.72 0.93
N ILE A 218 -10.31 8.54 1.15
CA ILE A 218 -9.39 9.51 1.75
C ILE A 218 -8.37 9.91 0.70
N LYS A 219 -8.16 11.22 0.57
CA LYS A 219 -7.23 11.79 -0.40
C LYS A 219 -6.21 12.68 0.27
N THR A 220 -4.94 12.31 0.15
CA THR A 220 -3.80 13.19 0.46
C THR A 220 -3.44 14.00 -0.79
N THR A 221 -3.49 15.33 -0.70
CA THR A 221 -3.25 16.23 -1.84
C THR A 221 -2.51 17.49 -1.41
N LYS A 222 -1.61 17.98 -2.28
CA LYS A 222 -0.95 19.29 -2.12
C LYS A 222 -1.82 20.47 -2.53
N LYS A 223 -2.94 20.21 -3.23
CA LYS A 223 -3.90 21.22 -3.68
C LYS A 223 -5.24 20.94 -3.00
N LEU A 224 -5.72 21.87 -2.20
CA LEU A 224 -7.01 21.77 -1.53
C LEU A 224 -8.15 22.02 -2.53
N GLN A 225 -8.55 20.96 -3.23
CA GLN A 225 -9.57 21.01 -4.27
C GLN A 225 -10.36 19.71 -4.30
N MET A 226 -11.68 19.80 -4.46
CA MET A 226 -12.52 18.63 -4.73
C MET A 226 -12.57 18.39 -6.23
N ASN A 227 -11.98 17.28 -6.67
CA ASN A 227 -12.00 16.87 -8.07
C ASN A 227 -13.29 16.09 -8.38
N ARG A 228 -13.87 16.30 -9.57
CA ARG A 228 -14.99 15.49 -10.07
C ARG A 228 -14.66 13.99 -10.08
N ASN A 229 -13.41 13.62 -10.33
CA ASN A 229 -12.98 12.23 -10.30
C ASN A 229 -13.10 11.59 -8.91
N TYR A 230 -12.88 12.34 -7.82
CA TYR A 230 -13.06 11.83 -6.46
C TYR A 230 -14.54 11.56 -6.16
N PHE A 231 -15.41 12.47 -6.59
CA PHE A 231 -16.85 12.27 -6.49
C PHE A 231 -17.31 11.06 -7.32
N ASN A 232 -16.88 10.96 -8.58
CA ASN A 232 -17.22 9.84 -9.45
C ASN A 232 -16.70 8.51 -8.90
N GLN A 233 -15.54 8.51 -8.22
CA GLN A 233 -15.00 7.32 -7.54
C GLN A 233 -15.95 6.83 -6.43
N LEU A 234 -16.47 7.73 -5.59
CA LEU A 234 -17.46 7.38 -4.56
C LEU A 234 -18.76 6.82 -5.17
N ILE A 235 -19.25 7.42 -6.27
CA ILE A 235 -20.43 6.89 -6.99
C ILE A 235 -20.12 5.51 -7.59
N GLY A 236 -18.91 5.31 -8.11
CA GLY A 236 -18.43 4.02 -8.58
C GLY A 236 -18.42 2.98 -7.46
N TYR A 237 -17.86 3.30 -6.30
CA TYR A 237 -17.86 2.43 -5.13
C TYR A 237 -19.27 2.06 -4.67
N TYR A 238 -20.18 3.04 -4.60
CA TYR A 238 -21.58 2.75 -4.31
C TYR A 238 -22.20 1.80 -5.33
N THR A 239 -21.96 2.02 -6.62
CA THR A 239 -22.46 1.15 -7.70
C THR A 239 -21.92 -0.28 -7.55
N LEU A 240 -20.62 -0.44 -7.30
CA LEU A 240 -19.99 -1.75 -7.09
C LEU A 240 -20.55 -2.45 -5.85
N TYR A 241 -20.77 -1.71 -4.76
CA TYR A 241 -21.44 -2.23 -3.56
C TYR A 241 -22.85 -2.76 -3.88
N ARG A 242 -23.64 -2.03 -4.68
CA ARG A 242 -24.98 -2.47 -5.09
C ARG A 242 -24.96 -3.75 -5.94
N ILE A 243 -23.86 -4.02 -6.67
CA ILE A 243 -23.71 -5.21 -7.51
C ILE A 243 -23.16 -6.41 -6.72
N GLY A 244 -22.06 -6.20 -6.00
CA GLY A 244 -21.29 -7.29 -5.40
C GLY A 244 -21.44 -7.43 -3.89
N GLY A 245 -22.14 -6.51 -3.22
CA GLY A 245 -22.05 -6.33 -1.78
C GLY A 245 -20.68 -5.80 -1.37
N ILE A 246 -20.36 -5.88 -0.08
CA ILE A 246 -19.07 -5.47 0.47
C ILE A 246 -18.45 -6.58 1.32
N ALA A 247 -17.13 -6.71 1.27
CA ALA A 247 -16.36 -7.66 2.06
C ALA A 247 -15.06 -7.04 2.58
N GLY A 248 -14.82 -7.24 3.87
CA GLY A 248 -13.58 -6.89 4.57
C GLY A 248 -12.44 -7.87 4.34
#